data_AF-A0AAV5ZQC9-F1
#
_entry.id   AF-A0AAV5ZQC9-F1
#
_cell.length_a   1.000
_cell.length_b   1.000
_cell.length_c   1.000
_cell.angle_alpha   90.00
_cell.angle_beta   90.00
_cell.angle_gamma   90.00
#
_symmetry.space_group_name_H-M   'P 1'
#
loop_
_entity.id
_entity.type
_entity.pdbx_description
1 polymer ?
#
loop_
_entity_poly.entity_id
_entity_poly.type
_entity_poly.pdbx_seq_one_letter_code
_entity_poly.pdbx_strand_id
1 'polypeptide(L)' 'MAAPKIAAVATATPPWRYDQATVLRMSGYDDPRRMGFFSNSLIETRHLYMDPETFTPDESV' A
#
# COMPACT_ATOMS: atom_id res chain seq x y z
N MET A 1 3.12 -43.74 0.99
CA MET A 1 4.13 -42.71 0.67
C MET A 1 3.77 -41.44 1.41
N ALA A 2 4.72 -40.79 2.09
CA ALA A 2 4.47 -39.49 2.72
C ALA A 2 4.65 -38.39 1.66
N ALA A 3 3.62 -37.56 1.46
CA ALA A 3 3.72 -36.37 0.63
C ALA A 3 4.40 -35.23 1.41
N PRO A 4 5.22 -34.38 0.76
CA PRO A 4 5.82 -33.21 1.41
C PRO A 4 4.74 -32.29 1.97
N LYS A 5 5.04 -31.66 3.11
CA LYS A 5 4.16 -30.72 3.81
C LYS A 5 4.94 -29.46 4.17
N ILE A 6 4.25 -28.34 4.20
CA ILE A 6 4.79 -27.09 4.75
C ILE A 6 5.02 -27.30 6.26
N ALA A 7 6.25 -27.10 6.72
CA ALA A 7 6.61 -27.25 8.12
C ALA A 7 6.41 -25.96 8.93
N ALA A 8 6.60 -24.79 8.32
CA ALA A 8 6.34 -23.48 8.92
C ALA A 8 6.23 -22.37 7.84
N VAL A 9 5.52 -21.29 8.15
CA VAL A 9 5.44 -20.05 7.36
C VAL A 9 5.39 -18.86 8.31
N ALA A 10 6.12 -17.80 7.98
CA ALA A 10 6.06 -16.52 8.68
C ALA A 10 6.05 -15.36 7.67
N THR A 11 5.48 -14.22 8.07
CA THR A 11 5.41 -13.00 7.27
C THR A 11 5.54 -11.77 8.16
N ALA A 12 5.92 -10.63 7.57
CA ALA A 12 5.95 -9.33 8.20
C ALA A 12 5.65 -8.24 7.16
N THR A 13 5.04 -7.15 7.62
CA THR A 13 4.73 -5.97 6.79
C THR A 13 5.23 -4.69 7.48
N PRO A 14 5.40 -3.58 6.74
CA PRO A 14 5.67 -2.27 7.33
C PRO A 14 4.61 -1.85 8.36
N PRO A 15 4.97 -1.02 9.36
CA PRO A 15 4.06 -0.67 10.46
C PRO A 15 2.87 0.19 10.03
N TRP A 16 3.04 1.04 9.02
CA TRP A 16 2.04 2.02 8.63
C TRP A 16 1.05 1.43 7.64
N ARG A 17 -0.25 1.54 7.96
CA ARG A 17 -1.36 1.04 7.16
C ARG A 17 -2.18 2.20 6.63
N TYR A 18 -2.42 2.21 5.33
CA TYR A 18 -3.12 3.30 4.66
C TYR A 18 -4.26 2.78 3.80
N ASP A 19 -5.40 3.47 3.79
CA ASP A 19 -6.37 3.32 2.71
C ASP A 19 -5.83 3.90 1.41
N GLN A 20 -6.42 3.48 0.29
CA GLN A 20 -5.93 3.83 -1.02
C GLN A 20 -5.98 5.35 -1.30
N ALA A 21 -7.04 6.04 -0.87
CA ALA A 21 -7.20 7.46 -1.11
C ALA A 21 -6.20 8.29 -0.31
N THR A 22 -5.89 7.87 0.92
CA THR A 22 -4.91 8.51 1.80
C THR A 22 -3.51 8.45 1.20
N VAL A 23 -3.07 7.28 0.69
CA VAL A 23 -1.76 7.17 0.02
C VAL A 23 -1.67 8.13 -1.16
N LEU A 24 -2.71 8.20 -1.99
CA LEU A 24 -2.69 9.04 -3.19
C LEU A 24 -2.57 10.54 -2.84
N ARG A 25 -3.35 11.00 -1.85
CA ARG A 25 -3.25 12.39 -1.37
C ARG A 25 -1.86 12.70 -0.81
N MET A 26 -1.29 11.79 -0.01
CA MET A 26 0.08 11.95 0.51
C MET A 26 1.12 12.03 -0.60
N SER A 27 0.91 11.30 -1.70
CA SER A 27 1.78 11.30 -2.88
C SER A 27 1.48 12.44 -3.87
N GLY A 28 0.62 13.40 -3.53
CA GLY A 28 0.34 14.57 -4.37
C GLY A 28 -0.70 14.35 -5.46
N TYR A 29 -1.34 13.18 -5.56
CA TYR A 29 -2.40 12.94 -6.53
C TYR A 29 -3.70 13.62 -6.09
N ASP A 30 -4.15 14.59 -6.89
CA ASP A 30 -5.45 15.27 -6.77
C ASP A 30 -6.37 15.07 -7.99
N ASP A 31 -5.82 14.63 -9.13
CA ASP A 31 -6.59 14.34 -10.35
C ASP A 31 -7.57 13.15 -10.15
N PRO A 32 -8.90 13.38 -10.25
CA PRO A 32 -9.89 12.33 -10.09
C PRO A 32 -9.73 11.16 -11.06
N ARG A 33 -9.20 11.40 -12.26
CA ARG A 33 -9.04 10.34 -13.27
C ARG A 33 -7.97 9.34 -12.84
N ARG A 34 -6.79 9.81 -12.43
CA ARG A 34 -5.71 8.96 -11.91
C ARG A 34 -6.13 8.30 -10.59
N MET A 35 -6.79 9.04 -9.70
CA MET A 35 -7.30 8.46 -8.44
C MET A 35 -8.31 7.33 -8.70
N GLY A 36 -9.14 7.46 -9.73
CA GLY A 36 -10.13 6.45 -10.11
C GLY A 36 -9.54 5.07 -10.40
N PHE A 37 -8.36 4.99 -11.02
CA PHE A 37 -7.69 3.70 -11.26
C PHE A 37 -7.42 2.97 -9.93
N PHE A 38 -6.84 3.69 -8.97
CA PHE A 38 -6.47 3.14 -7.69
C PHE A 38 -7.69 2.82 -6.81
N SER A 39 -8.70 3.69 -6.79
CA SER A 39 -9.92 3.48 -6.00
C SER A 39 -10.74 2.25 -6.42
N ASN A 40 -10.57 1.78 -7.67
CA ASN A 40 -11.24 0.58 -8.19
C ASN A 40 -10.38 -0.70 -8.11
N SER A 41 -9.28 -0.68 -7.36
CA SER A 41 -8.35 -1.81 -7.27
C SER A 41 -8.79 -2.96 -6.35
N LEU A 42 -9.92 -2.83 -5.65
CA LEU A 42 -10.37 -3.75 -4.59
C LEU A 42 -9.37 -3.92 -3.44
N ILE A 43 -8.41 -2.99 -3.31
CA ILE A 43 -7.46 -2.94 -2.20
C ILE A 43 -8.02 -2.00 -1.14
N GLU A 44 -8.39 -2.56 0.01
CA GLU A 44 -8.85 -1.76 1.16
C GLU A 44 -7.70 -0.95 1.75
N THR A 45 -6.54 -1.60 1.96
CA THR A 45 -5.38 -0.96 2.60
C THR A 45 -4.05 -1.54 2.15
N ARG A 46 -2.98 -0.76 2.28
CA ARG A 46 -1.58 -1.21 2.08
C ARG A 46 -0.71 -0.89 3.29
N HIS A 47 0.25 -1.77 3.55
CA HIS A 47 1.32 -1.51 4.52
C HIS A 47 2.54 -0.93 3.79
N LEU A 48 2.99 0.27 4.18
CA LEU A 48 4.08 0.99 3.52
C LEU A 48 5.09 1.53 4.54
N TYR A 49 6.36 1.64 4.16
CA TYR A 49 7.41 2.26 4.99
C TYR A 49 7.38 3.79 4.99
N MET A 50 6.41 4.39 4.30
CA MET A 50 6.20 5.84 4.32
C MET A 50 5.73 6.24 5.72
N ASP A 51 6.57 7.00 6.41
CA ASP A 51 6.23 7.57 7.72
C ASP A 51 5.27 8.75 7.51
N PRO A 52 4.09 8.77 8.15
CA PRO A 52 3.11 9.82 7.93
C PRO A 52 3.59 11.20 8.40
N GLU A 53 4.58 11.28 9.30
CA GLU A 53 5.10 12.53 9.84
C GLU A 53 6.27 13.10 9.02
N THR A 54 7.03 12.24 8.34
CA THR A 54 8.25 12.66 7.64
C THR A 54 8.21 12.46 6.13
N PHE A 55 7.20 11.78 5.60
CA PHE A 55 7.10 11.53 4.16
C PHE A 55 6.90 12.85 3.40
N THR A 56 7.83 13.12 2.47
CA THR A 56 7.76 14.24 1.54
C THR A 56 7.81 13.66 0.12
N PRO A 57 6.76 13.82 -0.70
CA PRO A 57 6.76 13.32 -2.07
C PRO A 57 7.74 14.12 -2.95
N ASP A 58 8.46 13.42 -3.82
CA ASP A 58 9.37 14.00 -4.84
C ASP A 58 9.01 13.52 -6.27
N GLU A 59 7.81 12.96 -6.42
CA GLU A 59 7.30 12.55 -7.73
C GLU A 59 6.68 13.75 -8.45
N SER A 60 7.01 13.93 -9.73
CA SER A 60 6.29 14.85 -10.60
C SER A 60 5.00 14.17 -11.08
N VAL A 61 3.88 14.52 -10.46
CA VAL A 61 2.54 14.03 -10.83
C VAL A 61 1.88 14.93 -11.86
#